data_AF-A0A2V3XXW9-F1
#
_entry.id   AF-A0A2V3XXW9-F1
#
_cell.length_a   1.000
_cell.length_b   1.000
_cell.length_c   1.000
_cell.angle_alpha   90.00
_cell.angle_beta   90.00
_cell.angle_gamma   90.00
#
_symmetry.space_group_name_H-M   'P 1'
#
loop_
_entity.id
_entity.type
_entity.pdbx_description
1 polymer ?
#
loop_
_entity_poly.entity_id
_entity_poly.type
_entity_poly.pdbx_seq_one_letter_code
_entity_poly.pdbx_strand_id
1 'polypeptide(L)'
;MIPKWKSVTENEKGITKMNRWKHIREDRNGFTLVEVLAVLVIIAILAAVAIPTMSGFISDARKKSYTSQARNVYVAAQAAALEQEGTNNGTAVASVVEYTRGDGSKYIARVEALLGNDVESGSSFKITLDGNKVEEIEYTPEDGKKITITGGKGVTYED
;
A
#
# COMPACT_ATOMS: atom_id res chain seq x y z
N MET A 1 -83.46 40.50 -24.10
CA MET A 1 -82.61 41.44 -23.35
C MET A 1 -81.15 41.13 -23.69
N ILE A 2 -80.53 42.08 -24.41
CA ILE A 2 -79.11 42.48 -24.52
C ILE A 2 -77.99 41.42 -24.82
N PRO A 3 -77.03 41.73 -25.73
CA PRO A 3 -76.17 40.76 -26.43
C PRO A 3 -74.65 40.85 -26.09
N LYS A 4 -73.89 39.89 -26.67
CA LYS A 4 -72.42 39.84 -26.91
C LYS A 4 -71.56 40.03 -25.64
N TRP A 5 -70.30 39.63 -25.52
CA TRP A 5 -69.03 40.01 -26.15
C TRP A 5 -67.97 39.01 -25.58
N LYS A 6 -66.74 38.81 -26.02
CA LYS A 6 -65.81 39.46 -26.97
C LYS A 6 -64.69 38.44 -27.21
N SER A 7 -64.19 38.37 -28.44
CA SER A 7 -63.01 37.62 -28.85
C SER A 7 -61.77 38.03 -28.05
N VAL A 8 -61.12 37.06 -27.41
CA VAL A 8 -59.74 37.20 -26.92
C VAL A 8 -58.81 37.34 -28.11
N THR A 9 -58.02 38.39 -28.02
CA THR A 9 -57.12 38.98 -29.01
C THR A 9 -55.87 38.14 -29.21
N GLU A 10 -55.53 37.94 -30.48
CA GLU A 10 -54.18 37.92 -31.07
C GLU A 10 -53.00 38.02 -30.09
N ASN A 11 -52.24 36.92 -29.94
CA ASN A 11 -50.79 36.92 -29.67
C ASN A 11 -50.17 35.51 -29.54
N GLU A 12 -50.27 34.64 -30.55
CA GLU A 12 -49.32 33.52 -30.69
C GLU A 12 -48.81 33.42 -32.14
N LYS A 13 -48.22 34.52 -32.63
CA LYS A 13 -47.23 34.43 -33.71
C LYS A 13 -45.89 34.05 -33.10
N GLY A 14 -45.57 32.76 -33.17
CA GLY A 14 -44.26 32.19 -32.85
C GLY A 14 -44.47 30.77 -32.34
N ILE A 15 -43.99 29.70 -32.97
CA ILE A 15 -42.76 29.52 -33.72
C ILE A 15 -43.03 28.37 -34.71
N THR A 16 -42.78 28.59 -36.00
CA THR A 16 -42.80 27.52 -37.00
C THR A 16 -41.72 26.50 -36.61
N LYS A 17 -42.12 25.29 -36.22
CA LYS A 17 -41.21 24.16 -35.93
C LYS A 17 -40.43 23.82 -37.20
N MET A 18 -39.26 24.42 -37.35
CA MET A 18 -38.31 24.12 -38.41
C MET A 18 -37.59 22.81 -38.08
N ASN A 19 -38.12 21.68 -38.56
CA ASN A 19 -37.42 20.40 -38.56
C ASN A 19 -36.22 20.48 -39.51
N ARG A 20 -35.12 21.03 -39.02
CA ARG A 20 -33.83 21.00 -39.70
C ARG A 20 -33.11 19.75 -39.24
N TRP A 21 -33.39 18.62 -39.89
CA TRP A 21 -32.51 17.45 -39.81
C TRP A 21 -31.19 17.85 -40.47
N LYS A 22 -30.29 18.36 -39.65
CA LYS A 22 -28.94 18.74 -40.03
C LYS A 22 -28.21 17.42 -40.29
N HIS A 23 -27.88 17.14 -41.55
CA HIS A 23 -26.94 16.08 -41.89
C HIS A 23 -25.61 16.38 -41.19
N ILE A 24 -25.38 15.74 -40.04
CA ILE A 24 -24.04 15.63 -39.46
C ILE A 24 -23.33 14.63 -40.36
N ARG A 25 -22.51 15.12 -41.30
CA ARG A 25 -21.51 14.26 -41.93
C ARG A 25 -20.55 13.87 -40.81
N GLU A 26 -20.58 12.60 -40.44
CA GLU A 26 -19.54 12.03 -39.59
C GLU A 26 -18.23 12.11 -40.36
N ASP A 27 -17.36 13.04 -39.96
CA ASP A 27 -15.99 13.09 -40.44
C ASP A 27 -15.27 11.82 -39.96
N ARG A 28 -15.34 10.75 -40.75
CA ARG A 28 -14.64 9.48 -40.51
C ARG A 28 -13.16 9.60 -40.82
N ASN A 29 -12.50 10.58 -40.22
CA ASN A 29 -11.05 10.64 -40.13
C ASN A 29 -10.61 9.69 -39.01
N GLY A 30 -10.68 8.39 -39.30
CA GLY A 30 -10.15 7.36 -38.40
C GLY A 30 -8.62 7.39 -38.39
N PHE A 31 -8.03 7.05 -37.24
CA PHE A 31 -6.60 6.79 -37.14
C PHE A 31 -6.18 5.75 -38.19
N THR A 32 -5.13 6.06 -38.94
CA THR A 32 -4.55 5.07 -39.85
C THR A 32 -3.91 3.94 -39.04
N LEU A 33 -3.99 2.70 -39.52
CA LEU A 33 -3.32 1.57 -38.85
C LEU A 33 -1.82 1.80 -38.70
N VAL A 34 -1.22 2.55 -39.63
CA VAL A 34 0.19 2.93 -39.63
C VAL A 34 0.54 3.80 -38.43
N GLU A 35 -0.33 4.74 -38.06
CA GLU A 35 -0.11 5.64 -36.93
C GLU A 35 -0.15 4.90 -35.60
N VAL A 36 -1.09 3.95 -35.44
CA VAL A 36 -1.14 3.08 -34.26
C VAL A 36 0.06 2.13 -34.21
N LEU A 37 0.49 1.59 -35.36
CA LEU A 37 1.62 0.68 -35.46
C LEU A 37 2.94 1.37 -35.10
N ALA A 38 3.16 2.61 -35.56
CA ALA A 38 4.35 3.38 -35.22
C ALA A 38 4.47 3.62 -33.70
N VAL A 39 3.35 3.90 -33.03
CA VAL A 39 3.31 4.10 -31.57
C VAL A 39 3.62 2.80 -30.81
N LEU A 40 3.02 1.67 -31.21
CA LEU A 40 3.30 0.38 -30.59
C LEU A 40 4.77 -0.04 -30.71
N VAL A 41 5.40 0.25 -31.84
CA VAL A 41 6.84 -0.01 -32.04
C VAL A 41 7.68 0.84 -31.08
N ILE A 42 7.37 2.13 -30.94
CA ILE A 42 8.11 3.00 -30.01
C ILE A 42 7.91 2.55 -28.56
N ILE A 43 6.68 2.22 -28.14
CA ILE A 43 6.39 1.70 -26.79
C ILE A 43 7.14 0.38 -26.54
N ALA A 44 7.21 -0.52 -27.53
CA ALA A 44 7.92 -1.78 -27.41
C ALA A 44 9.43 -1.57 -27.17
N ILE A 45 10.07 -0.63 -27.88
CA ILE A 45 11.49 -0.31 -27.70
C ILE A 45 11.73 0.31 -26.31
N LEU A 46 10.88 1.26 -25.90
CA LEU A 46 11.00 1.89 -24.58
C LEU A 46 10.81 0.87 -23.45
N ALA A 47 9.82 -0.01 -23.56
CA ALA A 47 9.57 -1.05 -22.57
C ALA A 47 10.76 -2.02 -22.46
N ALA A 48 11.36 -2.42 -23.59
CA ALA A 48 12.50 -3.33 -23.59
C ALA A 48 13.72 -2.81 -22.80
N VAL A 49 13.97 -1.50 -22.83
CA VAL A 49 15.08 -0.88 -22.06
C VAL A 49 14.67 -0.54 -20.62
N ALA A 50 13.40 -0.18 -20.39
CA ALA A 50 12.92 0.23 -19.08
C ALA A 50 12.78 -0.95 -18.09
N ILE A 51 12.20 -2.08 -18.53
CA ILE A 51 11.92 -3.26 -17.69
C ILE A 51 13.14 -3.78 -16.90
N PRO A 52 14.34 -3.98 -17.50
CA PRO A 52 15.49 -4.53 -16.76
C PRO A 52 15.94 -3.60 -15.62
N THR A 53 15.92 -2.28 -15.83
CA THR A 53 16.30 -1.32 -14.78
C THR A 53 15.27 -1.30 -13.64
N MET A 54 13.99 -1.39 -13.97
CA MET A 54 12.91 -1.31 -12.98
C MET A 54 12.86 -2.53 -12.05
N SER A 55 13.26 -3.71 -12.54
CA SER A 55 13.34 -4.93 -11.70
C SER A 55 14.27 -4.77 -10.50
N GLY A 56 15.48 -4.22 -10.69
CA GLY A 56 16.45 -4.01 -9.60
C GLY A 56 16.00 -2.95 -8.58
N PHE A 57 15.37 -1.86 -9.04
CA PHE A 57 14.82 -0.85 -8.14
C PHE A 57 13.69 -1.39 -7.26
N ILE A 58 12.86 -2.29 -7.79
CA ILE A 58 11.79 -2.94 -7.04
C ILE A 58 12.37 -3.85 -5.94
N SER A 59 13.39 -4.65 -6.23
CA SER A 59 14.02 -5.50 -5.21
C SER A 59 14.67 -4.67 -4.09
N ASP A 60 15.33 -3.57 -4.43
CA ASP A 60 15.94 -2.67 -3.45
C ASP A 60 14.89 -1.94 -2.61
N ALA A 61 13.80 -1.49 -3.22
CA ALA A 61 12.69 -0.87 -2.51
C ALA A 61 12.03 -1.87 -1.55
N ARG A 62 11.81 -3.11 -1.98
CA ARG A 62 11.29 -4.19 -1.11
C ARG A 62 12.25 -4.48 0.04
N LYS A 63 13.54 -4.64 -0.23
CA LYS A 63 14.57 -4.87 0.80
C LYS A 63 14.58 -3.76 1.85
N LYS A 64 14.53 -2.49 1.42
CA LYS A 64 14.44 -1.34 2.32
C LYS A 64 13.13 -1.32 3.13
N SER A 65 11.99 -1.61 2.49
CA SER A 65 10.69 -1.72 3.16
C SER A 65 10.74 -2.77 4.26
N TYR A 66 11.14 -4.00 3.94
CA TYR A 66 11.24 -5.09 4.90
C TYR A 66 12.22 -4.80 6.04
N THR A 67 13.33 -4.12 5.75
CA THR A 67 14.29 -3.68 6.78
C THR A 67 13.67 -2.65 7.72
N SER A 68 12.85 -1.74 7.20
CA SER A 68 12.11 -0.78 8.00
C SER A 68 11.09 -1.49 8.89
N GLN A 69 10.34 -2.45 8.34
CA GLN A 69 9.38 -3.26 9.11
C GLN A 69 10.09 -4.02 10.24
N ALA A 70 11.19 -4.70 9.95
CA ALA A 70 12.01 -5.39 10.97
C ALA A 70 12.51 -4.43 12.07
N ARG A 71 12.92 -3.20 11.71
CA ARG A 71 13.30 -2.17 12.69
C ARG A 71 12.13 -1.72 13.54
N ASN A 72 10.93 -1.60 12.98
CA ASN A 72 9.73 -1.28 13.73
C ASN A 72 9.42 -2.38 14.76
N VAL A 73 9.56 -3.66 14.37
CA VAL A 73 9.46 -4.79 15.31
C VAL A 73 10.49 -4.66 16.43
N TYR A 74 11.73 -4.28 16.12
CA TYR A 74 12.76 -4.04 17.14
C TYR A 74 12.41 -2.96 18.15
N VAL A 75 11.94 -1.82 17.68
CA VAL A 75 11.53 -0.72 18.56
C VAL A 75 10.32 -1.10 19.40
N ALA A 76 9.32 -1.77 18.80
CA ALA A 76 8.13 -2.24 19.51
C ALA A 76 8.47 -3.30 20.57
N ALA A 77 9.33 -4.27 20.22
CA ALA A 77 9.86 -5.28 21.14
C ALA A 77 10.58 -4.64 22.32
N GLN A 78 11.49 -3.70 22.05
CA GLN A 78 12.25 -3.03 23.10
C GLN A 78 11.34 -2.20 24.02
N ALA A 79 10.33 -1.52 23.46
CA ALA A 79 9.34 -0.79 24.24
C ALA A 79 8.50 -1.73 25.13
N ALA A 80 8.01 -2.85 24.58
CA ALA A 80 7.27 -3.84 25.35
C ALA A 80 8.11 -4.47 26.47
N ALA A 81 9.39 -4.73 26.22
CA ALA A 81 10.30 -5.28 27.22
C ALA A 81 10.56 -4.31 28.39
N LEU A 82 10.65 -3.00 28.09
CA LEU A 82 10.77 -1.94 29.10
C LEU A 82 9.52 -1.77 29.95
N GLU A 83 8.33 -1.84 29.33
CA GLU A 83 7.06 -1.79 30.08
C GLU A 83 6.90 -2.99 31.02
N GLN A 84 7.41 -4.16 30.61
CA GLN A 84 7.38 -5.37 31.43
C GLN A 84 8.31 -5.27 32.64
N GLU A 85 9.45 -4.57 32.56
CA GLU A 85 10.32 -4.28 33.72
C GLU A 85 9.52 -3.61 34.84
N GLY A 86 8.73 -2.59 34.49
CA GLY A 86 7.95 -1.80 35.44
C GLY A 86 6.86 -2.60 36.16
N THR A 87 6.41 -3.70 35.55
CA THR A 87 5.36 -4.57 36.11
C THR A 87 5.95 -5.75 36.91
N ASN A 88 7.16 -6.21 36.55
CA ASN A 88 7.84 -7.34 37.20
C ASN A 88 8.47 -7.00 38.56
N ASN A 89 8.33 -5.75 39.03
CA ASN A 89 8.76 -5.29 40.34
C ASN A 89 10.25 -5.61 40.64
N GLY A 90 11.10 -5.53 39.62
CA GLY A 90 12.54 -5.79 39.74
C GLY A 90 12.98 -7.26 39.78
N THR A 91 12.08 -8.22 39.53
CA THR A 91 12.48 -9.63 39.38
C THR A 91 13.07 -9.83 37.98
N ALA A 92 14.39 -9.96 37.88
CA ALA A 92 15.08 -10.21 36.63
C ALA A 92 14.57 -11.51 35.99
N VAL A 93 14.17 -11.44 34.72
CA VAL A 93 13.81 -12.62 33.93
C VAL A 93 15.11 -13.38 33.64
N ALA A 94 15.45 -14.34 34.50
CA ALA A 94 16.72 -15.05 34.47
C ALA A 94 16.72 -16.16 33.39
N SER A 95 16.53 -15.82 32.12
CA SER A 95 16.78 -16.72 30.97
C SER A 95 16.77 -15.93 29.66
N VAL A 96 17.50 -16.41 28.66
CA VAL A 96 17.19 -16.09 27.26
C VAL A 96 15.83 -16.68 26.93
N VAL A 97 14.88 -15.84 26.49
CA VAL A 97 13.53 -16.27 26.12
C VAL A 97 13.25 -15.88 24.68
N GLU A 98 12.70 -16.83 23.92
CA GLU A 98 12.26 -16.61 22.55
C GLU A 98 10.75 -16.47 22.50
N TYR A 99 10.29 -15.44 21.79
CA TYR A 99 8.89 -15.19 21.51
C TYR A 99 8.65 -15.17 20.01
N THR A 100 7.50 -15.68 19.58
CA THR A 100 7.15 -15.71 18.15
C THR A 100 5.83 -15.00 17.92
N ARG A 101 5.69 -14.31 16.78
CA ARG A 101 4.43 -13.68 16.38
C ARG A 101 3.25 -14.66 16.53
N GLY A 102 2.18 -14.22 17.18
CA GLY A 102 0.99 -15.06 17.40
C GLY A 102 1.13 -16.16 18.46
N ASP A 103 2.20 -16.18 19.28
CA ASP A 103 2.36 -17.16 20.37
C ASP A 103 1.33 -17.00 21.51
N GLY A 104 0.55 -15.92 21.51
CA GLY A 104 -0.46 -15.63 22.52
C GLY A 104 0.10 -15.14 23.85
N SER A 105 1.42 -14.90 23.95
CA SER A 105 2.05 -14.32 25.13
C SER A 105 1.60 -12.86 25.31
N LYS A 106 1.51 -12.41 26.58
CA LYS A 106 1.20 -11.00 26.88
C LYS A 106 2.23 -10.05 26.28
N TYR A 107 3.49 -10.49 26.20
CA TYR A 107 4.58 -9.75 25.59
C TYR A 107 4.33 -9.54 24.10
N ILE A 108 4.11 -10.60 23.33
CA ILE A 108 3.83 -10.49 21.88
C ILE A 108 2.54 -9.75 21.60
N ALA A 109 1.48 -9.97 22.38
CA ALA A 109 0.24 -9.19 22.22
C ALA A 109 0.49 -7.69 22.38
N ARG A 110 1.41 -7.29 23.28
CA ARG A 110 1.81 -5.89 23.43
C ARG A 110 2.64 -5.41 22.26
N VAL A 111 3.59 -6.21 21.77
CA VAL A 111 4.40 -5.90 20.58
C VAL A 111 3.50 -5.70 19.36
N GLU A 112 2.55 -6.60 19.11
CA GLU A 112 1.61 -6.50 17.99
C GLU A 112 0.70 -5.28 18.11
N ALA A 113 0.25 -4.94 19.32
CA ALA A 113 -0.51 -3.72 19.57
C ALA A 113 0.30 -2.44 19.29
N LEU A 114 1.61 -2.46 19.54
CA LEU A 114 2.51 -1.34 19.23
C LEU A 114 2.84 -1.25 17.74
N LEU A 115 2.88 -2.38 17.04
CA LEU A 115 3.15 -2.45 15.61
C LEU A 115 1.95 -2.01 14.76
N GLY A 116 0.72 -2.29 15.18
CA GLY A 116 -0.47 -1.96 14.40
C GLY A 116 -0.39 -2.51 12.97
N ASN A 117 -0.34 -1.60 11.99
CA ASN A 117 -0.26 -1.92 10.56
C ASN A 117 1.15 -1.71 9.95
N ASP A 118 2.16 -1.45 10.77
CA ASP A 118 3.53 -1.15 10.31
C ASP A 118 4.29 -2.40 9.81
N VAL A 119 3.65 -3.57 9.86
CA VAL A 119 4.20 -4.87 9.49
C VAL A 119 3.15 -5.67 8.73
N GLU A 120 3.55 -6.31 7.63
CA GLU A 120 2.67 -7.14 6.79
C GLU A 120 1.98 -8.25 7.59
N SER A 121 0.69 -8.48 7.37
CA SER A 121 -0.09 -9.45 8.16
C SER A 121 0.38 -10.90 8.00
N GLY A 122 0.89 -11.28 6.82
CA GLY A 122 1.46 -12.61 6.57
C GLY A 122 2.92 -12.77 7.00
N SER A 123 3.57 -11.72 7.49
CA SER A 123 4.97 -11.81 7.95
C SER A 123 5.06 -12.48 9.32
N SER A 124 6.16 -13.20 9.54
CA SER A 124 6.50 -13.79 10.84
C SER A 124 7.69 -13.07 11.45
N PHE A 125 7.71 -12.98 12.77
CA PHE A 125 8.90 -12.53 13.48
C PHE A 125 9.15 -13.34 14.75
N LYS A 126 10.42 -13.45 15.12
CA LYS A 126 10.88 -14.00 16.38
C LYS A 126 11.70 -12.96 17.11
N ILE A 127 11.53 -12.90 18.43
CA ILE A 127 12.23 -11.96 19.30
C ILE A 127 12.92 -12.77 20.39
N THR A 128 14.22 -12.57 20.52
CA THR A 128 15.05 -13.17 21.56
C THR A 128 15.41 -12.10 22.59
N LEU A 129 14.90 -12.26 23.81
CA LEU A 129 15.23 -11.42 24.95
C LEU A 129 16.30 -12.09 25.81
N ASP A 130 17.30 -11.33 26.27
CA ASP A 130 18.14 -11.71 27.41
C ASP A 130 17.80 -10.79 28.59
N GLY A 131 17.05 -11.34 29.55
CA GLY A 131 16.37 -10.54 30.57
C GLY A 131 15.35 -9.59 29.93
N ASN A 132 15.65 -8.30 29.94
CA ASN A 132 14.77 -7.24 29.44
C ASN A 132 15.37 -6.47 28.24
N LYS A 133 16.47 -7.00 27.68
CA LYS A 133 17.12 -6.46 26.50
C LYS A 133 16.82 -7.32 25.28
N VAL A 134 16.47 -6.68 24.17
CA VAL A 134 16.31 -7.37 22.88
C VAL A 134 17.69 -7.65 22.30
N GLU A 135 18.09 -8.93 22.26
CA GLU A 135 19.36 -9.38 21.70
C GLU A 135 19.25 -9.65 20.20
N GLU A 136 18.15 -10.28 19.76
CA GLU A 136 17.98 -10.64 18.36
C GLU A 136 16.52 -10.59 17.93
N ILE A 137 16.30 -10.19 16.67
CA ILE A 137 15.03 -10.32 15.98
C ILE A 137 15.25 -10.97 14.63
N GLU A 138 14.49 -12.04 14.37
CA GLU A 138 14.33 -12.61 13.04
C GLU A 138 13.01 -12.12 12.46
N TYR A 139 13.02 -11.46 11.30
CA TYR A 139 11.83 -11.01 10.58
C TYR A 139 11.77 -11.67 9.20
N THR A 140 10.69 -12.37 8.90
CA THR A 140 10.44 -13.00 7.60
C THR A 140 9.18 -12.40 6.98
N PRO A 141 9.31 -11.50 5.98
CA PRO A 141 8.18 -10.98 5.22
C PRO A 141 7.49 -12.09 4.41
N GLU A 142 6.22 -11.89 4.03
CA GLU A 142 5.39 -12.91 3.37
C GLU A 142 5.99 -13.39 2.03
N ASP A 143 6.52 -12.45 1.23
CA ASP A 143 7.08 -12.70 -0.11
C ASP A 143 8.59 -12.40 -0.19
N GLY A 144 9.33 -12.49 0.92
CA GLY A 144 10.74 -12.12 0.96
C GLY A 144 11.62 -12.99 1.84
N LYS A 145 12.93 -12.72 1.78
CA LYS A 145 13.94 -13.44 2.55
C LYS A 145 13.97 -12.97 3.99
N LYS A 146 14.40 -13.86 4.89
CA LYS A 146 14.58 -13.56 6.31
C LYS A 146 15.60 -12.43 6.51
N ILE A 147 15.27 -11.52 7.41
CA ILE A 147 16.08 -10.39 7.85
C ILE A 147 16.35 -10.58 9.34
N THR A 148 17.61 -10.58 9.74
CA THR A 148 17.99 -10.70 11.15
C THR A 148 18.57 -9.38 11.64
N ILE A 149 18.11 -8.90 12.79
CA ILE A 149 18.64 -7.73 13.48
C ILE A 149 19.19 -8.19 14.82
N THR A 150 20.52 -8.11 14.98
CA THR A 150 21.19 -8.43 16.25
C THR A 150 21.60 -7.15 16.96
N GLY A 151 21.30 -7.07 18.25
CA GLY A 151 21.66 -5.97 19.14
C GLY A 151 23.16 -5.64 19.04
N GLY A 152 23.48 -4.47 18.48
CA GLY A 152 24.87 -4.00 18.36
C GLY A 152 25.66 -4.52 17.15
N LYS A 153 25.14 -5.43 16.32
CA LYS A 153 25.83 -5.95 15.12
C LYS A 153 25.23 -5.52 13.77
N GLY A 154 24.06 -4.90 13.78
CA GLY A 154 23.41 -4.36 12.57
C GLY A 154 22.39 -5.32 11.94
N VAL A 155 22.04 -5.07 10.68
CA VAL A 155 21.04 -5.84 9.92
C VAL A 155 21.75 -6.81 8.98
N THR A 156 21.39 -8.09 9.04
CA THR A 156 21.83 -9.14 8.10
C THR A 156 20.64 -9.68 7.31
N TYR A 157 20.92 -10.20 6.12
CA TYR A 157 19.93 -10.80 5.23
C TYR A 157 20.34 -12.26 4.98
N GLU A 158 19.37 -13.17 4.93
CA GLU A 158 19.64 -14.54 4.51
C GLU A 158 19.90 -14.58 2.98
N ASP A 159 20.89 -15.38 2.56
CA ASP A 159 21.39 -15.44 1.18
C ASP A 159 20.43 -16.06 0.16
#